data_AF-A0A557SWY4-F1
#
_entry.id   AF-A0A557SWY4-F1
#
_cell.length_a   1.000
_cell.length_b   1.000
_cell.length_c   1.000
_cell.angle_alpha   90.00
_cell.angle_beta   90.00
_cell.angle_gamma   90.00
#
_symmetry.space_group_name_H-M   'P 1'
#
loop_
_entity.id
_entity.type
_entity.pdbx_description
1 polymer ?
#
loop_
_entity_poly.entity_id
_entity_poly.type
_entity_poly.pdbx_seq_one_letter_code
_entity_poly.pdbx_strand_id
1 'polypeptide(L)' 'MTILSHKSGRWLITAGFILIIMGIIFQLQSISMIGPSSSFMYANPDWTFNGLVVIGVGVIVIVIGLYVTTRKYKKPSIS' A
#
# COMPACT_ATOMS: atom_id res chain seq x y z
N MET A 1 5.24 12.27 -22.95
CA MET A 1 5.17 12.07 -21.48
C MET A 1 4.01 11.13 -21.11
N THR A 2 3.98 9.92 -21.66
CA THR A 2 2.86 8.94 -21.47
C THR A 2 3.37 7.59 -20.95
N ILE A 3 4.57 7.17 -21.34
CA ILE A 3 5.21 5.93 -20.87
C ILE A 3 5.58 6.03 -19.38
N LEU A 4 6.02 7.22 -18.94
CA LEU A 4 6.37 7.48 -17.54
C LEU A 4 5.17 7.33 -16.61
N SER A 5 3.98 7.86 -16.95
CA SER A 5 2.82 7.74 -16.05
C SER A 5 2.33 6.29 -15.90
N HIS A 6 2.34 5.50 -16.98
CA HIS A 6 2.00 4.08 -16.91
C HIS A 6 2.98 3.27 -16.07
N LYS A 7 4.29 3.55 -16.18
CA LYS A 7 5.30 2.87 -15.37
C LYS A 7 5.17 3.27 -13.90
N SER A 8 5.00 4.56 -13.61
CA SER A 8 4.81 5.09 -12.26
C SER A 8 3.55 4.54 -11.58
N GLY A 9 2.43 4.41 -12.29
CA GLY A 9 1.20 3.83 -11.74
C GLY A 9 1.37 2.36 -11.33
N ARG A 10 2.10 1.57 -12.13
CA ARG A 10 2.42 0.17 -11.79
C ARG A 10 3.28 0.06 -10.53
N TRP A 11 4.26 0.95 -10.36
CA TRP A 11 5.08 0.98 -9.13
C TRP A 11 4.27 1.31 -7.89
N LEU A 12 3.31 2.23 -7.98
CA LEU A 12 2.40 2.55 -6.87
C LEU A 12 1.55 1.33 -6.49
N ILE A 13 1.01 0.62 -7.48
CA ILE A 13 0.23 -0.61 -7.23
C ILE A 13 1.09 -1.65 -6.49
N THR A 14 2.33 -1.89 -6.96
CA THR A 14 3.25 -2.81 -6.27
C THR A 14 3.55 -2.37 -4.85
N ALA A 15 3.84 -1.08 -4.62
CA ALA A 15 4.11 -0.55 -3.29
C ALA A 15 2.90 -0.72 -2.35
N GLY A 16 1.69 -0.50 -2.85
CA GLY A 16 0.46 -0.68 -2.08
C GLY A 16 0.23 -2.13 -1.64
N PHE A 17 0.53 -3.11 -2.50
CA PHE A 17 0.48 -4.53 -2.11
C PHE A 17 1.49 -4.88 -1.02
N ILE A 18 2.73 -4.35 -1.12
CA ILE A 18 3.74 -4.54 -0.08
C ILE A 18 3.26 -3.99 1.26
N LEU A 19 2.65 -2.80 1.27
CA LEU A 19 2.08 -2.21 2.48
C LEU A 19 0.97 -3.08 3.06
N ILE A 20 0.05 -3.60 2.24
CA ILE A 20 -1.01 -4.49 2.72
C ILE A 20 -0.41 -5.75 3.37
N ILE A 21 0.56 -6.39 2.73
CA ILE A 21 1.21 -7.59 3.28
C ILE A 21 1.89 -7.26 4.62
N MET A 22 2.62 -6.13 4.70
CA MET A 22 3.24 -5.68 5.95
C MET A 22 2.22 -5.40 7.05
N GLY A 23 1.12 -4.70 6.73
CA GLY A 23 0.06 -4.41 7.70
C GLY A 23 -0.62 -5.68 8.23
N ILE A 24 -0.83 -6.70 7.38
CA ILE A 24 -1.31 -8.02 7.80
C ILE A 24 -0.29 -8.67 8.75
N ILE A 25 1.01 -8.65 8.42
CA ILE A 25 2.04 -9.21 9.29
C ILE A 25 2.05 -8.50 10.66
N PHE A 26 1.91 -7.18 10.70
CA PHE A 26 1.87 -6.41 11.95
C PHE A 26 0.64 -6.78 12.79
N GLN A 27 -0.52 -6.94 12.16
CA GLN A 27 -1.75 -7.42 12.80
C GLN A 27 -1.58 -8.83 13.40
N LEU A 28 -0.93 -9.74 12.66
CA LEU A 28 -0.75 -11.11 13.12
C LEU A 28 0.29 -11.21 14.23
N GLN A 29 1.34 -10.37 14.20
CA GLN A 29 2.28 -10.25 15.31
C GLN A 29 1.61 -9.67 16.55
N SER A 30 0.74 -8.66 16.41
CA SER A 30 0.07 -7.99 17.53
C SER A 30 -0.80 -8.93 18.37
N ILE A 31 -1.35 -9.97 17.75
CA ILE A 31 -2.12 -11.02 18.42
C ILE A 31 -1.31 -12.28 18.74
N SER A 32 0.03 -12.18 18.69
CA SER A 32 0.95 -13.28 19.02
C SER A 32 0.88 -14.51 18.11
N MET A 33 0.20 -14.41 16.96
CA MET A 33 0.00 -15.54 16.06
C MET A 33 1.26 -15.87 15.25
N ILE A 34 2.08 -14.87 14.91
CA ILE A 34 3.34 -15.04 14.19
C ILE A 34 4.45 -14.18 14.80
N GLY A 35 5.69 -14.45 14.42
CA GLY A 35 6.87 -13.65 14.81
C GLY A 35 7.48 -14.05 16.15
N PRO A 36 8.67 -13.53 16.48
CA PRO A 36 9.36 -13.84 17.73
C PRO A 36 8.73 -13.06 18.89
N SER A 37 8.70 -13.67 20.08
CA SER A 37 8.21 -13.04 21.31
C SER A 37 9.06 -11.84 21.77
N SER A 38 10.29 -11.71 21.26
CA SER A 38 11.15 -10.54 21.48
C SER A 38 10.81 -9.33 20.58
N SER A 39 9.92 -9.49 19.59
CA SER A 39 9.47 -8.39 18.75
C SER A 39 8.66 -7.39 19.58
N PHE A 40 8.92 -6.10 19.39
CA PHE A 40 8.16 -5.01 20.02
C PHE A 40 6.67 -5.00 19.60
N MET A 41 6.33 -5.67 18.50
CA MET A 41 4.96 -5.82 18.01
C MET A 41 4.25 -7.02 18.63
N TYR A 42 4.97 -8.00 19.16
CA TYR A 42 4.38 -9.26 19.61
C TYR A 42 3.47 -9.01 20.83
N ALA A 43 2.25 -9.56 20.81
CA ALA A 43 1.27 -9.38 21.88
C ALA A 43 0.91 -7.91 22.21
N ASN A 44 1.08 -6.98 21.27
CA ASN A 44 0.91 -5.56 21.52
C ASN A 44 -0.34 -4.98 20.80
N PRO A 45 -1.41 -4.60 21.52
CA PRO A 45 -2.67 -4.15 20.93
C PRO A 45 -2.57 -2.86 20.10
N ASP A 46 -1.56 -2.00 20.33
CA ASP A 46 -1.34 -0.81 19.51
C ASP A 46 -1.05 -1.20 18.05
N TRP A 47 -0.32 -2.30 17.86
CA TRP A 47 0.02 -2.82 16.55
C TRP A 47 -1.14 -3.49 15.82
N THR A 48 -2.22 -3.81 16.53
CA THR A 48 -3.50 -4.22 15.92
C THR A 48 -4.11 -3.05 15.16
N PHE A 49 -4.16 -1.85 15.75
CA PHE A 49 -4.69 -0.68 15.05
C PHE A 49 -3.73 -0.18 13.99
N ASN A 50 -2.42 -0.11 14.29
CA ASN A 50 -1.42 0.34 13.32
C ASN A 50 -1.37 -0.58 12.08
N GLY A 51 -1.52 -1.90 12.25
CA GLY A 51 -1.62 -2.86 11.15
C GLY A 51 -2.77 -2.52 10.19
N LEU A 52 -3.97 -2.26 10.73
CA LEU A 52 -5.13 -1.82 9.93
C LEU A 52 -4.88 -0.50 9.21
N VAL A 53 -4.25 0.48 9.87
CA VAL A 53 -3.89 1.77 9.25
C VAL A 53 -2.96 1.55 8.07
N VAL A 54 -1.92 0.71 8.23
CA VAL A 54 -0.98 0.39 7.14
C VAL A 54 -1.68 -0.29 5.97
N ILE A 55 -2.62 -1.21 6.23
CA ILE A 55 -3.46 -1.82 5.20
C ILE A 55 -4.28 -0.75 4.46
N GLY A 56 -4.93 0.15 5.20
CA GLY A 56 -5.73 1.25 4.64
C GLY A 56 -4.90 2.17 3.74
N VAL A 57 -3.69 2.55 4.16
CA VAL A 57 -2.74 3.32 3.35
C VAL A 57 -2.37 2.55 2.08
N GLY A 58 -2.10 1.24 2.19
CA GLY A 58 -1.81 0.38 1.03
C GLY A 58 -2.93 0.37 0.00
N VAL A 59 -4.19 0.27 0.44
CA VAL A 59 -5.37 0.35 -0.43
C VAL A 59 -5.45 1.71 -1.13
N ILE A 60 -5.26 2.82 -0.41
CA ILE A 60 -5.27 4.17 -0.99
C ILE A 60 -4.18 4.31 -2.06
N VAL A 61 -2.97 3.80 -1.80
CA VAL A 61 -1.86 3.83 -2.76
C VAL A 61 -2.19 3.04 -4.03
N ILE A 62 -2.83 1.87 -3.92
CA ILE A 62 -3.29 1.10 -5.08
C ILE A 62 -4.31 1.91 -5.89
N VAL A 63 -5.30 2.52 -5.24
CA VAL A 63 -6.32 3.34 -5.92
C VAL A 63 -5.67 4.48 -6.71
N ILE A 64 -4.71 5.18 -6.11
CA ILE A 64 -3.94 6.23 -6.79
C ILE A 64 -3.14 5.65 -7.96
N GLY A 65 -2.49 4.51 -7.78
CA GLY A 65 -1.74 3.83 -8.85
C GLY A 65 -2.61 3.45 -10.04
N LEU A 66 -3.81 2.92 -9.80
CA LEU A 66 -4.80 2.61 -10.84
C LEU A 66 -5.28 3.86 -11.57
N TYR A 67 -5.55 4.94 -10.83
CA TYR A 67 -5.93 6.23 -11.39
C TYR A 67 -4.84 6.82 -12.30
N VAL A 68 -3.59 6.80 -11.86
CA VAL A 68 -2.43 7.28 -12.63
C VAL A 68 -2.22 6.43 -13.89
N THR A 69 -2.46 5.12 -13.81
CA THR A 69 -2.32 4.19 -14.94
C THR A 69 -3.40 4.41 -16.00
N THR A 70 -4.63 4.76 -15.60
CA THR A 70 -5.78 4.87 -16.51
C THR A 70 -5.91 6.24 -17.20
N ARG A 71 -5.27 7.28 -16.67
CA ARG A 71 -5.21 8.61 -17.30
C ARG A 71 -4.34 8.58 -18.56
N LYS A 72 -4.93 8.34 -19.73
CA LYS A 72 -4.36 8.78 -21.02
C LYS A 72 -4.40 10.32 -21.02
N TYR A 73 -3.24 10.96 -21.08
CA TYR A 73 -3.16 12.42 -21.19
C TYR A 73 -3.85 12.87 -22.50
N LYS A 74 -5.03 13.49 -22.41
CA LYS A 74 -5.68 14.13 -23.56
C LYS A 74 -4.96 15.46 -23.78
N LYS A 75 -4.04 15.51 -24.75
CA LYS A 75 -3.35 16.75 -25.14
C LYS A 75 -4.44 17.76 -25.57
N PRO A 76 -4.51 18.99 -25.02
CA PRO A 76 -5.46 19.98 -25.50
C PRO A 76 -5.15 20.27 -26.98
N SER A 77 -6.13 20.07 -27.86
CA SER A 77 -6.02 20.44 -29.26
C SER A 77 -6.05 21.96 -29.33
N ILE A 78 -4.90 22.58 -29.53
CA ILE A 78 -4.84 23.99 -29.92
C ILE A 78 -5.11 23.98 -31.42
N SER A 79 -6.33 24.39 -31.78
CA SER A 79 -6.75 24.74 -33.15
C SER A 79 -6.15 26.06 -33.56
#